data_AF-A0A1F9N5W3-F1
#
_entry.id   AF-A0A1F9N5W3-F1
#
_cell.length_a   1.000
_cell.length_b   1.000
_cell.length_c   1.000
_cell.angle_alpha   90.00
_cell.angle_beta   90.00
_cell.angle_gamma   90.00
#
_symmetry.space_group_name_H-M   'P 1'
#
loop_
_entity.id
_entity.type
_entity.pdbx_description
1 polymer ?
#
loop_
_entity_poly.entity_id
_entity_poly.type
_entity_poly.pdbx_seq_one_letter_code
_entity_poly.pdbx_strand_id
1 'polypeptide(L)' 'MPGRGGTAVAHRWRKRIANLPVIFVSGYPQGFHQENLNLSGPTEFLPKPFSPDDLLRQVAAMTTDPTE' A
#
# COMPACT_ATOMS: atom_id res chain seq x y z
N MET A 1 -0.82 -7.81 -11.32
CA MET A 1 -1.50 -8.94 -11.98
C MET A 1 -2.16 -8.41 -13.26
N PRO A 2 -1.98 -9.04 -14.43
CA PRO A 2 -2.77 -8.70 -15.60
C PRO A 2 -4.26 -8.87 -15.27
N GLY A 3 -5.07 -7.82 -15.47
CA GLY A 3 -6.54 -7.89 -15.32
C GLY A 3 -7.10 -7.86 -13.89
N ARG A 4 -6.29 -7.92 -12.82
CA ARG A 4 -6.74 -7.64 -11.44
C ARG A 4 -6.04 -6.40 -10.90
N GLY A 5 -6.80 -5.33 -10.70
CA GLY A 5 -6.32 -4.13 -10.04
C GLY A 5 -5.79 -4.46 -8.64
N GLY A 6 -4.63 -3.94 -8.27
CA GLY A 6 -4.02 -4.18 -6.95
C GLY A 6 -4.96 -3.84 -5.80
N THR A 7 -5.89 -2.91 -6.03
CA THR A 7 -6.94 -2.48 -5.10
C THR A 7 -7.85 -3.64 -4.67
N ALA A 8 -8.26 -4.51 -5.60
CA ALA A 8 -9.11 -5.66 -5.32
C ALA A 8 -8.40 -6.72 -4.47
N VAL A 9 -7.08 -6.83 -4.61
CA VAL A 9 -6.25 -7.72 -3.79
C VAL A 9 -6.17 -7.18 -2.37
N ALA A 10 -5.85 -5.91 -2.20
CA ALA A 10 -5.80 -5.25 -0.89
C ALA A 10 -7.15 -5.37 -0.16
N HIS A 11 -8.26 -5.08 -0.84
CA HIS A 11 -9.60 -5.18 -0.26
C HIS A 11 -9.93 -6.62 0.18
N ARG A 12 -9.57 -7.63 -0.62
CA ARG A 12 -9.79 -9.04 -0.25
C ARG A 12 -9.03 -9.44 1.01
N TRP A 13 -7.76 -9.03 1.13
CA TRP A 13 -6.95 -9.35 2.29
C TRP A 13 -7.42 -8.58 3.54
N ARG A 14 -7.88 -7.35 3.38
CA ARG A 14 -8.44 -6.56 4.49
C ARG A 14 -9.73 -7.11 5.08
N LYS A 15 -10.54 -7.83 4.29
CA LYS A 15 -11.67 -8.60 4.85
C LYS A 15 -11.24 -9.70 5.83
N ARG A 16 -9.98 -10.14 5.78
CA ARG A 16 -9.41 -11.15 6.68
C ARG A 16 -8.56 -10.53 7.79
N ILE A 17 -7.85 -9.44 7.47
CA ILE A 17 -6.97 -8.72 8.39
C ILE A 17 -7.33 -7.23 8.27
N ALA A 18 -8.22 -6.75 9.15
CA ALA A 18 -8.83 -5.42 9.05
C ALA A 18 -7.79 -4.28 8.89
N ASN A 19 -6.69 -4.37 9.63
CA ASN A 19 -5.65 -3.34 9.68
C ASN A 19 -4.39 -3.70 8.88
N LEU A 20 -4.50 -4.59 7.88
CA LEU A 20 -3.33 -4.98 7.08
C LEU A 20 -2.69 -3.75 6.41
N PRO A 21 -1.42 -3.44 6.72
CA PRO A 21 -0.68 -2.38 6.04
C PRO A 21 -0.43 -2.80 4.59
N VAL A 22 -0.67 -1.89 3.64
CA VAL A 22 -0.52 -2.18 2.21
C VAL A 22 0.29 -1.06 1.54
N ILE A 23 1.38 -1.42 0.87
CA ILE A 23 2.16 -0.52 0.03
C ILE A 23 1.81 -0.80 -1.44
N PHE A 24 1.30 0.20 -2.13
CA PHE A 24 1.06 0.13 -3.57
C PHE A 24 2.26 0.63 -4.35
N VAL A 25 2.65 -0.11 -5.39
CA VAL A 25 3.84 0.23 -6.19
C VAL A 25 3.44 0.44 -7.65
N SER A 26 3.50 1.68 -8.16
CA SER A 26 3.12 2.02 -9.54
C SER A 26 4.06 3.05 -10.16
N GLY A 27 4.28 2.96 -11.48
CA GLY A 27 5.00 3.99 -12.26
C GLY A 27 4.11 5.15 -12.74
N TYR A 28 2.79 5.06 -12.51
CA TYR A 28 1.83 6.08 -12.93
C TYR A 28 1.11 6.65 -11.69
N PRO A 29 1.64 7.72 -11.08
CA PRO A 29 1.05 8.33 -9.88
C PRO A 29 -0.27 9.06 -10.19
N GLN A 30 -0.48 9.51 -11.43
CA GLN A 30 -1.61 10.35 -11.84
C GLN A 30 -2.99 9.68 -11.72
N GLY A 31 -3.04 8.34 -11.64
CA GLY A 31 -4.28 7.59 -11.41
C GLY A 31 -4.42 7.03 -10.00
N PHE A 32 -3.45 7.25 -9.12
CA PHE A 32 -3.35 6.61 -7.81
C PHE A 32 -3.58 7.63 -6.69
N HIS A 33 -4.81 8.15 -6.59
CA HIS A 33 -5.20 8.99 -5.47
C HIS A 33 -5.60 8.12 -4.29
N GLN A 34 -4.99 8.36 -3.11
CA GLN A 34 -5.39 7.75 -1.83
C GLN A 34 -6.91 7.85 -1.61
N GLU A 35 -7.55 8.93 -2.06
CA GLU A 35 -9.00 9.15 -1.97
C GLU A 35 -9.85 8.19 -2.83
N ASN A 36 -9.34 7.77 -4.00
CA ASN A 36 -10.03 6.82 -4.88
C ASN A 36 -9.90 5.37 -4.41
N LEU A 37 -8.89 5.11 -3.59
CA LEU A 37 -8.78 3.84 -2.94
C LEU A 37 -9.56 3.95 -1.63
N ASN A 38 -10.79 3.42 -1.61
CA ASN A 38 -11.59 3.30 -0.40
C ASN A 38 -10.92 2.30 0.57
N LEU A 39 -9.85 2.76 1.21
CA LEU A 39 -8.87 1.98 1.95
C LEU A 39 -9.05 2.32 3.41
N SER A 40 -9.94 1.59 4.06
CA SER A 40 -10.23 1.71 5.49
C SER A 40 -9.05 1.28 6.40
N GLY A 41 -7.81 1.26 5.91
CA GLY A 41 -6.64 0.80 6.67
C GLY A 41 -5.32 1.38 6.14
N PRO A 42 -4.20 1.17 6.87
CA PRO A 42 -2.92 1.84 6.62
C PRO A 42 -2.42 1.58 5.21
N THR A 43 -2.25 2.63 4.41
CA THR A 43 -1.87 2.50 3.00
C THR A 43 -0.88 3.55 2.58
N GLU A 44 0.21 3.08 1.99
CA GLU A 44 1.26 3.90 1.41
C GLU A 44 1.40 3.65 -0.09
N PHE A 45 1.98 4.63 -0.80
CA PHE A 45 2.27 4.54 -2.22
C PHE A 45 3.75 4.76 -2.49
N LEU A 46 4.36 3.83 -3.20
CA LEU A 46 5.76 3.87 -3.61
C LEU A 46 5.85 4.00 -5.15
N PRO A 47 6.19 5.19 -5.68
CA PRO A 47 6.33 5.38 -7.11
C PRO A 47 7.52 4.61 -7.66
N LYS A 48 7.43 4.16 -8.92
CA LYS A 48 8.59 3.62 -9.65
C LYS A 48 9.31 4.73 -10.45
N PRO A 49 10.65 4.67 -10.57
CA PRO A 49 11.55 3.74 -9.88
C PRO A 49 11.75 4.11 -8.41
N PHE A 50 12.04 3.11 -7.57
CA PHE A 50 12.38 3.29 -6.14
C PHE A 50 13.65 2.50 -5.82
N SER A 51 14.38 2.92 -4.79
CA SER A 51 15.53 2.19 -4.25
C SER A 51 15.09 1.15 -3.21
N PRO A 52 15.91 0.11 -2.95
CA PRO A 52 15.66 -0.81 -1.83
C PRO A 52 15.47 -0.09 -0.49
N ASP A 53 16.24 0.97 -0.23
CA ASP A 53 16.15 1.78 0.99
C ASP A 53 14.81 2.54 1.12
N ASP A 54 14.21 2.96 0.01
CA ASP A 54 12.88 3.58 0.02
C ASP A 54 11.81 2.55 0.46
N LEU A 55 11.90 1.32 -0.06
CA LEU A 55 10.99 0.25 0.33
C LEU A 55 11.16 -0.12 1.80
N LEU A 56 12.40 -0.27 2.28
CA LEU A 56 12.67 -0.62 3.68
C LEU A 56 12.15 0.44 4.65
N ARG A 57 12.33 1.73 4.32
CA ARG A 57 11.79 2.85 5.11
C ARG A 57 10.26 2.79 5.18
N GLN A 58 9.60 2.53 4.05
CA GLN A 58 8.14 2.45 3.99
C GLN A 58 7.60 1.25 4.79
N VAL A 59 8.27 0.10 4.71
CA VAL A 59 7.88 -1.09 5.49
C VAL A 59 8.04 -0.81 6.98
N ALA A 60 9.20 -0.28 7.40
CA ALA A 60 9.46 0.06 8.79
C ALA A 60 8.39 1.04 9.34
N ALA A 61 8.08 2.11 8.60
CA ALA A 61 7.05 3.07 9.00
C ALA A 61 5.65 2.44 9.18
N MET A 62 5.35 1.34 8.48
CA MET A 62 4.04 0.69 8.51
C MET A 62 3.94 -0.51 9.46
N THR A 63 5.06 -1.09 9.88
CA THR A 63 5.10 -2.25 10.78
C THR A 63 5.48 -1.91 12.21
N THR A 64 6.09 -0.75 12.45
CA THR A 64 6.36 -0.29 13.81
C THR A 64 5.03 0.05 14.47
N ASP A 65 4.61 -0.78 15.42
CA ASP A 65 3.51 -0.45 16.33
C ASP A 65 3.87 0.88 17.04
N PRO A 66 2.96 1.87 17.16
CA PRO A 66 3.22 3.10 17.91
C PRO A 66 3.26 2.86 19.44
N THR A 67 3.69 1.68 19.88
CA THR A 67 3.76 1.30 21.30
C THR A 67 5.18 0.84 21.65
N GLU A 68 6.11 1.80 21.66
CA GLU A 68 7.22 1.84 22.63
C GLU A 68 7.30 3.24 23.24
#